data_AF-A0A1P8M3B5-F1
#
_entry.id   AF-A0A1P8M3B5-F1
#
_cell.length_a   1.000
_cell.length_b   1.000
_cell.length_c   1.000
_cell.angle_alpha   90.00
_cell.angle_beta   90.00
_cell.angle_gamma   90.00
#
_symmetry.space_group_name_H-M   'P 1'
#
loop_
_entity.id
_entity.type
_entity.pdbx_description
1 polymer ?
#
loop_
_entity_poly.entity_id
_entity_poly.type
_entity_poly.pdbx_seq_one_letter_code
_entity_poly.pdbx_strand_id
1 'polypeptide(L)'
;MATAISDGDFSAADGVKEWRVLFWGAKTLYQTGDFATGAQFVAAIAEAAEALGHAPLVDLRPDTVTVQVVTPGVGLSDRDLELARSISGVAAGLGLKADPSAVQHVQLAFDASDRPAVMEFWRAALGYVAVGDEDLVEPNLVGPSAWFQDKESVPPHNRIHMDVSVPHDQAQARIDAVLAAGGRVLGDRYAPAWVSLIDPEGNVVDICTWQGRD
;
A
#
# COMPACT_ATOMS: atom_id res chain seq x y z
N MET A 1 8.01 -22.25 10.38
CA MET A 1 7.25 -21.02 10.71
C MET A 1 8.22 -19.86 10.65
N ALA A 2 7.79 -18.70 10.19
CA ALA A 2 8.60 -17.49 10.14
C ALA A 2 8.76 -16.90 11.56
N THR A 3 9.96 -16.45 11.90
CA THR A 3 10.25 -15.81 13.19
C THR A 3 10.30 -14.31 12.99
N ALA A 4 9.48 -13.56 13.74
CA ALA A 4 9.47 -12.10 13.68
C ALA A 4 10.85 -11.52 14.05
N ILE A 5 11.26 -10.48 13.34
CA ILE A 5 12.45 -9.67 13.62
C ILE A 5 12.04 -8.22 13.72
N SER A 6 12.76 -7.41 14.51
CA SER A 6 12.45 -5.99 14.59
C SER A 6 12.93 -5.24 13.35
N ASP A 7 12.31 -4.10 13.06
CA ASP A 7 12.73 -3.17 12.00
C ASP A 7 14.19 -2.73 12.18
N GLY A 8 14.62 -2.55 13.43
CA GLY A 8 15.99 -2.22 13.79
C GLY A 8 16.96 -3.36 13.49
N ASP A 9 16.61 -4.60 13.84
CA ASP A 9 17.44 -5.78 13.58
C ASP A 9 17.56 -6.05 12.08
N PHE A 10 16.48 -5.91 11.30
CA PHE A 10 16.54 -6.00 9.84
C PHE A 10 17.47 -4.92 9.28
N SER A 11 17.29 -3.65 9.69
CA SER A 11 18.07 -2.52 9.18
C SER A 11 19.57 -2.61 9.51
N ALA A 12 19.91 -3.23 10.64
CA ALA A 12 21.29 -3.42 11.09
C ALA A 12 21.97 -4.65 10.48
N ALA A 13 21.22 -5.54 9.82
CA ALA A 13 21.74 -6.81 9.35
C ALA A 13 22.67 -6.65 8.13
N ASP A 14 23.70 -7.50 8.06
CA ASP A 14 24.57 -7.56 6.89
C ASP A 14 23.81 -8.03 5.65
N GLY A 15 24.19 -7.52 4.48
CA GLY A 15 23.65 -7.93 3.19
C GLY A 15 22.33 -7.27 2.79
N VAL A 16 21.80 -6.32 3.58
CA VAL A 16 20.55 -5.58 3.26
C VAL A 16 20.72 -4.06 3.23
N LYS A 17 21.94 -3.55 3.06
CA LYS A 17 22.26 -2.11 3.00
C LYS A 17 21.42 -1.29 1.97
N GLU A 18 20.91 -1.97 0.96
CA GLU A 18 20.11 -1.41 -0.14
C GLU A 18 18.63 -1.25 0.20
N TRP A 19 18.19 -1.83 1.31
CA TRP A 19 16.79 -1.90 1.71
C TRP A 19 16.46 -0.81 2.73
N ARG A 20 15.22 -0.32 2.70
CA ARG A 20 14.68 0.61 3.68
C ARG A 20 13.44 0.01 4.31
N VAL A 21 13.48 -0.17 5.64
CA VAL A 21 12.29 -0.52 6.40
C VAL A 21 11.36 0.69 6.42
N LEU A 22 10.14 0.45 5.97
CA LEU A 22 9.01 1.38 5.95
C LEU A 22 7.84 0.68 6.64
N PHE A 23 6.79 1.42 7.02
CA PHE A 23 5.68 0.89 7.84
C PHE A 23 5.26 -0.56 7.52
N TRP A 24 5.03 -0.88 6.25
CA TRP A 24 4.52 -2.19 5.81
C TRP A 24 5.58 -3.13 5.22
N GLY A 25 6.83 -3.03 5.68
CA GLY A 25 7.93 -3.92 5.31
C GLY A 25 9.16 -3.21 4.75
N ALA A 26 10.13 -3.97 4.27
CA ALA A 26 11.35 -3.42 3.71
C ALA A 26 11.26 -3.30 2.19
N LYS A 27 11.61 -2.14 1.64
CA LYS A 27 11.58 -1.87 0.20
C LYS A 27 12.96 -1.52 -0.35
N THR A 28 13.20 -1.85 -1.61
CA THR A 28 14.32 -1.34 -2.40
C THR A 28 13.90 -1.15 -3.85
N LEU A 29 14.64 -0.34 -4.59
CA LEU A 29 14.46 -0.13 -6.02
C LEU A 29 15.79 -0.38 -6.73
N TYR A 30 15.77 -1.16 -7.80
CA TYR A 30 16.92 -1.39 -8.67
C TYR A 30 16.72 -0.71 -10.02
N GLN A 31 17.76 -0.01 -10.46
CA GLN A 31 17.86 0.58 -11.79
C GLN A 31 18.27 -0.53 -12.77
N THR A 32 17.37 -0.89 -13.68
CA THR A 32 17.55 -1.97 -14.67
C THR A 32 17.89 -1.43 -16.06
N GLY A 33 17.58 -0.17 -16.34
CA GLY A 33 17.91 0.52 -17.59
C GLY A 33 17.01 0.15 -18.76
N ASP A 34 16.52 -1.09 -18.80
CA ASP A 34 15.53 -1.56 -19.77
C ASP A 34 14.66 -2.69 -19.21
N PHE A 35 13.55 -2.92 -19.92
CA PHE A 35 12.52 -3.87 -19.49
C PHE A 35 12.99 -5.33 -19.57
N ALA A 36 13.89 -5.66 -20.50
CA ALA A 36 14.39 -7.02 -20.67
C ALA A 36 15.29 -7.43 -19.50
N THR A 37 16.17 -6.54 -19.08
CA THR A 37 17.01 -6.67 -17.90
C THR A 37 16.16 -6.76 -16.63
N GLY A 38 15.13 -5.92 -16.52
CA GLY A 38 14.15 -6.01 -15.44
C GLY A 38 13.44 -7.36 -15.40
N ALA A 39 12.94 -7.86 -16.54
CA ALA A 39 12.30 -9.19 -16.61
C ALA A 39 13.26 -10.33 -16.24
N GLN A 40 14.52 -10.27 -16.66
CA GLN A 40 15.55 -11.23 -16.26
C GLN A 40 15.79 -11.20 -14.75
N PHE A 41 15.84 -10.01 -14.16
CA PHE A 41 15.99 -9.86 -12.71
C PHE A 41 14.80 -10.44 -11.94
N VAL A 42 13.57 -10.16 -12.39
CA VAL A 42 12.35 -10.73 -11.78
C VAL A 42 12.33 -12.26 -11.87
N ALA A 43 12.76 -12.85 -12.99
CA ALA A 43 12.87 -14.31 -13.11
C ALA A 43 13.86 -14.90 -12.09
N ALA A 44 15.01 -14.25 -11.88
CA ALA A 44 15.97 -14.69 -10.88
C ALA A 44 15.47 -14.48 -9.43
N ILE A 45 14.70 -13.42 -9.16
CA ILE A 45 14.00 -13.25 -7.88
C ILE A 45 13.01 -14.40 -7.64
N ALA A 46 12.28 -14.84 -8.67
CA ALA A 46 11.32 -15.93 -8.55
C ALA A 46 12.00 -17.25 -8.16
N GLU A 47 13.18 -17.55 -8.72
CA GLU A 47 13.97 -18.72 -8.32
C GLU A 47 14.41 -18.65 -6.85
N ALA A 48 14.86 -17.47 -6.39
CA ALA A 48 15.23 -17.25 -4.99
C ALA A 48 14.02 -17.38 -4.04
N ALA A 49 12.86 -16.87 -4.44
CA ALA A 49 11.62 -16.97 -3.69
C ALA A 49 11.14 -18.42 -3.54
N GLU A 50 11.20 -19.20 -4.62
CA GLU A 50 10.82 -20.61 -4.62
C GLU A 50 11.73 -21.44 -3.72
N ALA A 51 13.04 -21.18 -3.76
CA ALA A 51 14.01 -21.86 -2.89
C ALA A 51 13.76 -21.61 -1.39
N LEU A 52 13.20 -20.45 -1.03
CA LEU A 52 12.88 -20.08 0.35
C LEU A 52 11.42 -20.36 0.74
N GLY A 53 10.56 -20.68 -0.23
CA GLY A 53 9.11 -20.79 -0.04
C GLY A 53 8.49 -19.48 0.50
N HIS A 54 9.01 -18.33 0.05
CA HIS A 54 8.61 -16.99 0.49
C HIS A 54 8.79 -16.00 -0.65
N ALA A 55 7.70 -15.36 -1.08
CA ALA A 55 7.70 -14.48 -2.25
C ALA A 55 7.65 -13.00 -1.86
N PRO A 56 8.41 -12.12 -2.53
CA PRO A 56 8.31 -10.68 -2.34
C PRO A 56 7.16 -10.11 -3.18
N LEU A 57 6.81 -8.85 -2.92
CA LEU A 57 6.06 -8.02 -3.87
C LEU A 57 7.06 -7.41 -4.86
N VAL A 58 6.71 -7.44 -6.15
CA VAL A 58 7.59 -6.95 -7.22
C VAL A 58 6.80 -6.06 -8.17
N ASP A 59 7.29 -4.85 -8.40
CA ASP A 59 6.77 -3.91 -9.39
C ASP A 59 7.83 -3.70 -10.49
N LEU A 60 7.57 -4.27 -11.68
CA LEU A 60 8.42 -4.14 -12.86
C LEU A 60 7.94 -2.98 -13.73
N ARG A 61 8.80 -1.99 -13.91
CA ARG A 61 8.60 -0.80 -14.74
C ARG A 61 9.55 -0.82 -15.95
N PRO A 62 9.40 0.10 -16.92
CA PRO A 62 10.21 0.09 -18.15
C PRO A 62 11.73 0.03 -17.94
N ASP A 63 12.24 0.60 -16.85
CA ASP A 63 13.68 0.70 -16.55
C ASP A 63 14.03 0.46 -15.07
N THR A 64 13.06 0.06 -14.24
CA THR A 64 13.25 -0.13 -12.79
C THR A 64 12.47 -1.34 -12.27
N VAL A 65 12.98 -1.93 -11.19
CA VAL A 65 12.28 -2.97 -10.43
C VAL A 65 12.25 -2.56 -8.96
N THR A 66 11.06 -2.35 -8.40
CA THR A 66 10.86 -2.18 -6.96
C THR A 66 10.52 -3.53 -6.33
N VAL A 67 11.16 -3.83 -5.20
CA VAL A 67 10.92 -5.05 -4.45
C VAL A 67 10.56 -4.69 -3.01
N GLN A 68 9.54 -5.34 -2.47
CA GLN A 68 9.17 -5.24 -1.06
C GLN A 68 9.09 -6.63 -0.43
N VAL A 69 9.66 -6.77 0.76
CA VAL A 69 9.56 -7.99 1.59
C VAL A 69 8.78 -7.68 2.86
N VAL A 70 7.86 -8.57 3.19
CA VAL A 70 7.07 -8.58 4.42
C VAL A 70 6.45 -9.95 4.59
N THR A 71 6.36 -10.45 5.82
CA THR A 71 5.61 -11.66 6.13
C THR A 71 4.20 -11.28 6.60
N PRO A 72 3.14 -11.65 5.84
CA PRO A 72 1.76 -11.30 6.18
C PRO A 72 1.37 -11.76 7.59
N GLY A 73 0.78 -10.84 8.36
CA GLY A 73 0.35 -11.09 9.74
C GLY A 73 1.48 -11.20 10.78
N VAL A 74 2.74 -11.09 10.36
CA VAL A 74 3.92 -11.12 11.25
C VAL A 74 4.69 -9.79 11.23
N GLY A 75 4.75 -9.13 10.08
CA GLY A 75 5.69 -8.02 9.86
C GLY A 75 6.99 -8.55 9.24
N LEU A 76 8.12 -7.90 9.52
CA LEU A 76 9.41 -8.42 9.07
C LEU A 76 9.77 -9.71 9.82
N SER A 77 10.33 -10.68 9.10
CA SER A 77 10.75 -11.96 9.65
C SER A 77 12.15 -12.38 9.17
N ASP A 78 12.68 -13.44 9.80
CA ASP A 78 13.86 -14.17 9.33
C ASP A 78 13.85 -14.50 7.82
N ARG A 79 12.71 -14.95 7.28
CA ARG A 79 12.51 -15.21 5.84
C ARG A 79 12.61 -13.95 4.98
N ASP A 80 12.08 -12.82 5.45
CA ASP A 80 12.21 -11.54 4.73
C ASP A 80 13.67 -11.11 4.65
N LEU A 81 14.42 -11.29 5.75
CA LEU A 81 15.84 -10.98 5.79
C LEU A 81 16.66 -11.89 4.86
N GLU A 82 16.40 -13.20 4.87
CA GLU A 82 17.06 -14.15 3.96
C GLU A 82 16.74 -13.86 2.49
N LEU A 83 15.48 -13.59 2.18
CA LEU A 83 15.05 -13.25 0.82
C LEU A 83 15.68 -11.94 0.35
N ALA A 84 15.67 -10.89 1.18
CA ALA A 84 16.30 -9.61 0.85
C ALA A 84 17.79 -9.74 0.53
N ARG A 85 18.53 -10.56 1.30
CA ARG A 85 19.94 -10.88 1.05
C ARG A 85 20.13 -11.61 -0.28
N SER A 86 19.29 -12.61 -0.56
CA SER A 86 19.35 -13.36 -1.82
C SER A 86 19.14 -12.43 -3.02
N ILE A 87 18.13 -11.56 -2.95
CA ILE A 87 17.79 -10.59 -4.00
C ILE A 87 18.92 -9.57 -4.20
N SER A 88 19.51 -9.03 -3.13
CA SER A 88 20.69 -8.16 -3.23
C SER A 88 21.89 -8.87 -3.89
N GLY A 89 22.08 -10.16 -3.63
CA GLY A 89 23.09 -10.98 -4.29
C GLY A 89 22.84 -11.16 -5.79
N VAL A 90 21.60 -11.46 -6.18
CA VAL A 90 21.17 -11.56 -7.58
C VAL A 90 21.37 -10.23 -8.31
N ALA A 91 20.93 -9.12 -7.71
CA ALA A 91 21.08 -7.79 -8.27
C ALA A 91 22.55 -7.43 -8.51
N ALA A 92 23.42 -7.74 -7.54
CA ALA A 92 24.87 -7.55 -7.68
C ALA A 92 25.47 -8.42 -8.80
N GLY A 93 25.02 -9.68 -8.95
CA GLY A 93 25.44 -10.57 -10.03
C GLY A 93 25.05 -10.07 -11.44
N LEU A 94 23.95 -9.33 -11.53
CA LEU A 94 23.49 -8.67 -12.75
C LEU A 94 24.06 -7.26 -12.94
N GLY A 95 24.86 -6.75 -11.98
CA GLY A 95 25.43 -5.40 -12.03
C GLY A 95 24.41 -4.27 -11.84
N LEU A 96 23.26 -4.57 -11.25
CA LEU A 96 22.20 -3.59 -11.00
C LEU A 96 22.58 -2.65 -9.86
N LYS A 97 22.17 -1.40 -9.98
CA LYS A 97 22.37 -0.39 -8.94
C LYS A 97 21.07 -0.18 -8.17
N ALA A 98 21.12 -0.36 -6.85
CA ALA A 98 20.02 0.05 -5.98
C ALA A 98 19.95 1.59 -5.84
N ASP A 99 18.74 2.13 -5.80
CA ASP A 99 18.45 3.50 -5.40
C ASP A 99 17.51 3.52 -4.19
N PRO A 100 18.05 3.47 -2.97
CA PRO A 100 17.24 3.49 -1.76
C PRO A 100 16.58 4.85 -1.48
N SER A 101 16.91 5.91 -2.23
CA SER A 101 16.24 7.21 -2.10
C SER A 101 14.93 7.28 -2.88
N ALA A 102 14.71 6.31 -3.78
CA ALA A 102 13.54 6.24 -4.65
C ALA A 102 12.39 5.39 -4.07
N VAL A 103 12.49 4.93 -2.81
CA VAL A 103 11.41 4.22 -2.11
C VAL A 103 10.83 5.08 -1.00
N GLN A 104 9.51 5.06 -0.89
CA GLN A 104 8.76 5.70 0.19
C GLN A 104 7.47 4.93 0.47
N HIS A 105 6.89 5.17 1.64
CA HIS A 105 5.54 4.73 1.97
C HIS A 105 4.74 5.95 2.43
N VAL A 106 3.59 6.17 1.82
CA VAL A 106 2.66 7.23 2.22
C VAL A 106 1.54 6.58 3.04
N GLN A 107 1.23 7.16 4.18
CA GLN A 107 0.09 6.77 5.02
C GLN A 107 -0.87 7.96 5.15
N LEU A 108 -2.15 7.66 5.07
CA LEU A 108 -3.24 8.60 5.31
C LEU A 108 -3.64 8.46 6.78
N ALA A 109 -3.56 9.53 7.55
CA ALA A 109 -3.95 9.52 8.96
C ALA A 109 -5.33 10.18 9.13
N PHE A 110 -6.21 9.50 9.85
CA PHE A 110 -7.56 9.94 10.16
C PHE A 110 -7.72 10.08 11.67
N ASP A 111 -8.06 11.28 12.12
CA ASP A 111 -8.47 11.51 13.50
C ASP A 111 -9.95 11.18 13.62
N ALA A 112 -10.31 10.26 14.53
CA ALA A 112 -11.68 9.81 14.73
C ALA A 112 -12.10 9.92 16.21
N SER A 113 -13.24 10.56 16.45
CA SER A 113 -14.00 10.46 17.70
C SER A 113 -14.71 9.12 17.83
N ASP A 114 -15.19 8.55 16.73
CA ASP A 114 -15.73 7.19 16.67
C ASP A 114 -14.90 6.36 15.66
N ARG A 115 -13.74 5.91 16.12
CA ARG A 115 -12.78 5.15 15.31
C ARG A 115 -13.41 3.96 14.58
N PRO A 116 -14.15 3.05 15.25
CA PRO A 116 -14.78 1.92 14.56
C PRO A 116 -15.71 2.34 13.41
N ALA A 117 -16.55 3.36 13.62
CA ALA A 117 -17.48 3.82 12.60
C ALA A 117 -16.76 4.47 11.39
N VAL A 118 -15.76 5.32 11.67
CA VAL A 118 -14.95 5.98 10.63
C VAL A 118 -14.13 4.95 9.85
N MET A 119 -13.49 4.02 10.53
CA MET A 119 -12.69 2.97 9.90
C MET A 119 -13.55 2.08 8.99
N GLU A 120 -14.75 1.69 9.40
CA GLU A 120 -15.65 0.87 8.57
C GLU A 120 -16.09 1.61 7.29
N PHE A 121 -16.35 2.92 7.39
CA PHE A 121 -16.62 3.77 6.22
C PHE A 121 -15.44 3.77 5.24
N TRP A 122 -14.22 4.05 5.73
CA TRP A 122 -13.04 4.16 4.88
C TRP A 122 -12.60 2.81 4.31
N ARG A 123 -12.83 1.71 5.05
CA ARG A 123 -12.63 0.34 4.55
C ARG A 123 -13.49 0.08 3.33
N ALA A 124 -14.77 0.42 3.40
CA ALA A 124 -15.69 0.28 2.28
C ALA A 124 -15.31 1.21 1.11
N ALA A 125 -15.02 2.48 1.40
CA ALA A 125 -14.72 3.49 0.38
C ALA A 125 -13.43 3.19 -0.40
N LEU A 126 -12.37 2.78 0.29
CA LEU A 126 -11.08 2.44 -0.33
C LEU A 126 -11.04 1.02 -0.87
N GLY A 127 -11.87 0.11 -0.35
CA GLY A 127 -11.83 -1.31 -0.66
C GLY A 127 -10.63 -1.99 -0.01
N TYR A 128 -10.22 -1.48 1.16
CA TYR A 128 -9.06 -1.95 1.91
C TYR A 128 -9.44 -3.06 2.88
N VAL A 129 -8.42 -3.73 3.43
CA VAL A 129 -8.57 -4.74 4.49
C VAL A 129 -8.09 -4.18 5.83
N ALA A 130 -8.77 -4.58 6.90
CA ALA A 130 -8.37 -4.20 8.26
C ALA A 130 -7.21 -5.06 8.76
N VAL A 131 -6.23 -4.41 9.39
CA VAL A 131 -5.13 -5.04 10.11
C VAL A 131 -5.15 -4.48 11.53
N GLY A 132 -5.57 -5.28 12.50
CA GLY A 132 -5.86 -4.77 13.84
C GLY A 132 -7.10 -3.87 13.85
N ASP A 133 -7.14 -2.94 14.81
CA ASP A 133 -8.28 -2.05 15.09
C ASP A 133 -8.01 -0.57 14.75
N GLU A 134 -6.86 -0.28 14.15
CA GLU A 134 -6.39 1.07 13.82
C GLU A 134 -5.88 1.22 12.39
N ASP A 135 -5.65 0.13 11.64
CA ASP A 135 -5.05 0.20 10.31
C ASP A 135 -5.92 -0.44 9.21
N LEU A 136 -5.96 0.23 8.07
CA LEU A 136 -6.45 -0.29 6.80
C LEU A 136 -5.33 -0.32 5.77
N VAL A 137 -5.24 -1.41 5.03
CA VAL A 137 -4.18 -1.65 4.05
C VAL A 137 -4.79 -1.92 2.68
N GLU A 138 -4.22 -1.34 1.63
CA GLU A 138 -4.55 -1.70 0.26
C GLU A 138 -4.20 -3.18 0.04
N PRO A 139 -5.12 -4.04 -0.43
CA PRO A 139 -4.92 -5.49 -0.43
C PRO A 139 -3.67 -5.98 -1.17
N ASN A 140 -3.18 -5.20 -2.15
CA ASN A 140 -1.99 -5.52 -2.94
C ASN A 140 -0.74 -4.75 -2.48
N LEU A 141 -0.82 -3.94 -1.43
CA LEU A 141 0.25 -3.09 -0.90
C LEU A 141 0.88 -2.13 -1.94
N VAL A 142 0.11 -1.76 -2.96
CA VAL A 142 0.50 -0.78 -3.99
C VAL A 142 0.12 0.64 -3.57
N GLY A 143 -1.03 0.78 -2.92
CA GLY A 143 -1.57 2.06 -2.47
C GLY A 143 -1.07 2.50 -1.09
N PRO A 144 -1.36 3.76 -0.68
CA PRO A 144 -1.08 4.22 0.67
C PRO A 144 -1.92 3.43 1.68
N SER A 145 -1.41 3.23 2.89
CA SER A 145 -2.21 2.70 4.02
C SER A 145 -3.04 3.81 4.65
N ALA A 146 -4.07 3.45 5.42
CA ALA A 146 -4.85 4.38 6.21
C ALA A 146 -4.77 4.00 7.71
N TRP A 147 -4.42 4.95 8.57
CA TRP A 147 -4.30 4.79 10.02
C TRP A 147 -5.32 5.68 10.73
N PHE A 148 -5.96 5.14 11.77
CA PHE A 148 -7.05 5.76 12.49
C PHE A 148 -6.66 5.93 13.95
N GLN A 149 -6.52 7.18 14.38
CA GLN A 149 -6.15 7.52 15.76
C GLN A 149 -7.29 8.21 16.50
N ASP A 150 -7.28 8.07 17.82
CA ASP A 150 -8.25 8.75 18.69
C ASP A 150 -8.03 10.26 18.62
N LYS A 151 -9.12 11.01 18.49
CA LYS A 151 -9.08 12.45 18.28
C LYS A 151 -8.54 13.23 19.49
N GLU A 152 -7.39 13.90 19.33
CA GLU A 152 -6.78 14.73 20.38
C GLU A 152 -7.24 16.21 20.37
N SER A 153 -7.76 16.75 19.25
CA SER A 153 -8.17 18.17 19.15
C SER A 153 -9.23 18.41 18.06
N VAL A 154 -9.94 19.54 18.16
CA VAL A 154 -11.01 19.96 17.22
C VAL A 154 -10.73 21.36 16.60
N PRO A 155 -9.82 21.49 15.61
CA PRO A 155 -9.81 22.60 14.65
C PRO A 155 -10.42 22.17 13.30
N PRO A 156 -10.76 23.10 12.38
CA PRO A 156 -11.87 22.91 11.44
C PRO A 156 -11.64 21.80 10.40
N HIS A 157 -12.76 21.31 9.86
CA HIS A 157 -12.90 20.34 8.76
C HIS A 157 -11.70 20.28 7.80
N ASN A 158 -11.22 19.06 7.56
CA ASN A 158 -10.23 18.76 6.52
C ASN A 158 -10.70 19.36 5.18
N ARG A 159 -9.89 20.25 4.59
CA ARG A 159 -10.12 20.84 3.25
C ARG A 159 -9.58 19.96 2.11
N ILE A 160 -9.33 18.69 2.42
CA ILE A 160 -8.89 17.67 1.48
C ILE A 160 -10.04 16.68 1.29
N HIS A 161 -10.17 16.15 0.08
CA HIS A 161 -11.01 15.02 -0.25
C HIS A 161 -10.17 13.97 -0.97
N MET A 162 -10.60 12.72 -0.90
CA MET A 162 -9.93 11.63 -1.59
C MET A 162 -10.74 11.19 -2.80
N ASP A 163 -10.12 11.17 -3.97
CA ASP A 163 -10.72 10.62 -5.18
C ASP A 163 -10.34 9.15 -5.31
N VAL A 164 -11.33 8.27 -5.28
CA VAL A 164 -11.15 6.83 -5.52
C VAL A 164 -11.71 6.51 -6.90
N SER A 165 -10.82 6.48 -7.89
CA SER A 165 -11.20 6.06 -9.25
C SER A 165 -11.36 4.54 -9.29
N VAL A 166 -12.55 4.08 -9.63
CA VAL A 166 -12.88 2.66 -9.76
C VAL A 166 -13.29 2.31 -11.19
N PRO A 167 -13.24 1.04 -11.61
CA PRO A 167 -13.88 0.62 -12.85
C PRO A 167 -15.35 1.05 -12.86
N HIS A 168 -15.81 1.64 -13.96
CA HIS A 168 -17.14 2.27 -14.04
C HIS A 168 -18.30 1.31 -13.67
N ASP A 169 -18.17 0.04 -13.99
CA ASP A 169 -19.10 -1.05 -13.69
C ASP A 169 -19.07 -1.51 -12.22
N GLN A 170 -18.07 -1.08 -11.46
CA GLN A 170 -17.92 -1.34 -10.02
C GLN A 170 -18.33 -0.14 -9.16
N ALA A 171 -18.57 1.03 -9.77
CA ALA A 171 -18.82 2.27 -9.04
C ALA A 171 -20.07 2.21 -8.15
N GLN A 172 -21.19 1.68 -8.67
CA GLN A 172 -22.41 1.59 -7.89
C GLN A 172 -22.26 0.64 -6.69
N ALA A 173 -21.64 -0.53 -6.91
CA ALA A 173 -21.38 -1.48 -5.83
C ALA A 173 -20.48 -0.88 -4.73
N ARG A 174 -19.50 -0.05 -5.11
CA ARG A 174 -18.65 0.69 -4.17
C ARG A 174 -19.46 1.72 -3.37
N ILE A 175 -20.32 2.49 -4.02
CA ILE A 175 -21.19 3.47 -3.37
C ILE A 175 -22.14 2.77 -2.39
N ASP A 176 -22.80 1.69 -2.80
CA ASP A 176 -23.73 0.93 -1.97
C ASP A 176 -23.03 0.37 -0.71
N ALA A 177 -21.80 -0.12 -0.85
CA ALA A 177 -20.99 -0.58 0.27
C ALA A 177 -20.66 0.56 1.26
N VAL A 178 -20.34 1.75 0.76
CA VAL A 178 -20.09 2.93 1.61
C VAL A 178 -21.35 3.36 2.36
N LEU A 179 -22.51 3.34 1.71
CA LEU A 179 -23.79 3.67 2.35
C LEU A 179 -24.17 2.64 3.42
N ALA A 180 -23.94 1.35 3.14
CA ALA A 180 -24.14 0.28 4.13
C ALA A 180 -23.20 0.41 5.34
N ALA A 181 -22.00 0.97 5.14
CA ALA A 181 -21.03 1.29 6.18
C ALA A 181 -21.33 2.59 6.96
N GLY A 182 -22.51 3.18 6.80
CA GLY A 182 -22.94 4.39 7.51
C GLY A 182 -22.55 5.71 6.83
N GLY A 183 -21.97 5.64 5.63
CA GLY A 183 -21.72 6.80 4.79
C GLY A 183 -22.99 7.47 4.30
N ARG A 184 -22.90 8.75 3.95
CA ARG A 184 -24.01 9.52 3.36
C ARG A 184 -23.59 10.15 2.05
N VAL A 185 -24.54 10.29 1.12
CA VAL A 185 -24.31 11.09 -0.09
C VAL A 185 -24.26 12.57 0.31
N LEU A 186 -23.15 13.23 -0.01
CA LEU A 186 -23.00 14.68 0.08
C LEU A 186 -23.51 15.37 -1.19
N GLY A 187 -23.26 14.77 -2.36
CA GLY A 187 -23.77 15.25 -3.64
C GLY A 187 -23.42 14.35 -4.81
N ASP A 188 -24.27 14.36 -5.83
CA ASP A 188 -24.18 13.53 -7.04
C ASP A 188 -24.31 14.35 -8.33
N ARG A 189 -24.20 15.68 -8.23
CA ARG A 189 -24.37 16.63 -9.35
C ARG A 189 -23.57 16.26 -10.59
N TYR A 190 -22.42 15.62 -10.41
CA TYR A 190 -21.48 15.28 -11.46
C TYR A 190 -21.46 13.78 -11.79
N ALA A 191 -22.42 12.99 -11.30
CA ALA A 191 -22.55 11.60 -11.69
C ALA A 191 -22.78 11.48 -13.21
N PRO A 192 -22.18 10.48 -13.91
CA PRO A 192 -21.40 9.38 -13.36
C PRO A 192 -19.90 9.66 -13.18
N ALA A 193 -19.42 10.89 -13.43
CA ALA A 193 -18.00 11.22 -13.30
C ALA A 193 -17.50 11.07 -11.87
N TRP A 194 -18.30 11.53 -10.89
CA TRP A 194 -18.11 11.19 -9.48
C TRP A 194 -19.38 11.36 -8.64
N VAL A 195 -19.42 10.66 -7.51
CA VAL A 195 -20.40 10.84 -6.42
C VAL A 195 -19.64 11.11 -5.13
N SER A 196 -19.96 12.23 -4.48
CA SER A 196 -19.36 12.65 -3.22
C SER A 196 -20.07 11.99 -2.04
N LEU A 197 -19.31 11.27 -1.23
CA LEU A 197 -19.73 10.60 -0.01
C LEU A 197 -19.03 11.25 1.19
N ILE A 198 -19.72 11.27 2.32
CA ILE A 198 -19.20 11.85 3.56
C ILE A 198 -19.24 10.80 4.68
N ASP A 199 -18.15 10.73 5.44
CA ASP A 199 -18.05 9.88 6.61
C ASP A 199 -18.88 10.45 7.80
N PRO A 200 -19.00 9.72 8.93
CA PRO A 200 -19.74 10.20 10.10
C PRO A 200 -19.22 11.52 10.69
N GLU A 201 -17.95 11.87 10.44
CA GLU A 201 -17.27 13.03 11.04
C GLU A 201 -17.05 14.20 10.07
N GLY A 202 -17.44 14.03 8.81
CA GLY A 202 -17.42 15.09 7.80
C GLY A 202 -16.27 15.03 6.81
N ASN A 203 -15.44 13.99 6.79
CA ASN A 203 -14.43 13.80 5.75
C ASN A 203 -15.09 13.34 4.45
N VAL A 204 -14.58 13.82 3.32
CA VAL A 204 -15.18 13.61 2.00
C VAL A 204 -14.33 12.67 1.17
N VAL A 205 -14.99 11.72 0.51
CA VAL A 205 -14.43 10.85 -0.52
C VAL A 205 -15.30 10.92 -1.77
N ASP A 206 -14.68 10.99 -2.93
CA ASP A 206 -15.37 10.94 -4.21
C ASP A 206 -15.14 9.56 -4.84
N ILE A 207 -16.23 8.84 -5.15
CA ILE A 207 -16.14 7.62 -5.97
C ILE A 207 -16.22 8.05 -7.41
N CYS A 208 -15.10 7.88 -8.12
CA CYS A 208 -14.86 8.46 -9.43
C CYS A 208 -14.90 7.38 -10.52
N THR A 209 -15.40 7.74 -11.71
CA THR A 209 -15.26 6.95 -12.94
C THR A 209 -14.72 7.80 -14.07
N TRP A 210 -14.30 7.18 -15.17
CA TRP A 210 -13.89 7.91 -16.38
C TRP A 210 -15.07 8.53 -17.15
N GLN A 211 -16.31 8.10 -16.90
CA GLN A 211 -17.48 8.49 -17.68
C GLN A 211 -17.88 9.95 -17.42
N GLY A 212 -18.42 10.63 -18.43
CA GLY A 212 -18.96 11.99 -18.27
C GLY A 212 -17.92 13.07 -17.97
N ARG A 213 -16.65 12.85 -18.38
CA ARG A 213 -15.52 13.77 -18.18
C ARG A 213 -15.04 14.47 -19.46
N ASP A 214 -15.73 14.27 -20.59
CA ASP A 214 -15.49 14.97 -21.87
C ASP A 214 -16.13 16.36 -21.91
#